data_AF-A0A662UM01-F1
#
_entry.id   AF-A0A662UM01-F1
#
_cell.length_a   1.000
_cell.length_b   1.000
_cell.length_c   1.000
_cell.angle_alpha   90.00
_cell.angle_beta   90.00
_cell.angle_gamma   90.00
#
_symmetry.space_group_name_H-M   'P 1'
#
loop_
_entity.id
_entity.type
_entity.pdbx_description
1 polymer ?
#
loop_
_entity_poly.entity_id
_entity_poly.type
_entity_poly.pdbx_seq_one_letter_code
_entity_poly.pdbx_strand_id
1 'polypeptide(L)'
;MKKEVRTLLMQTLDCGDTYVMYALLRGLKGLEHVGLVKGTYVDALNRLKETSILDEVNIVITDFYDLKEPVDAPGVKEYLPFLKKLIDETSSLICLKHVTS
;
A
#
# COMPACT_ATOMS: atom_id res chain seq x y z
N MET A 1 -17.74 11.72 17.63
CA MET A 1 -16.45 11.07 17.37
C MET A 1 -15.75 11.79 16.23
N LYS A 2 -14.47 12.14 16.36
CA LYS A 2 -13.68 12.58 15.19
C LYS A 2 -13.51 11.37 14.26
N LYS A 3 -13.79 11.52 12.97
CA LYS A 3 -13.52 10.47 11.97
C LYS A 3 -12.00 10.25 11.96
N GLU A 4 -11.58 9.02 12.23
CA GLU A 4 -10.17 8.63 12.16
C GLU A 4 -9.75 8.63 10.70
N VAL A 5 -8.59 9.21 10.40
CA VAL A 5 -8.05 9.20 9.03
C VAL A 5 -7.57 7.80 8.70
N ARG A 6 -8.08 7.22 7.62
CA ARG A 6 -7.55 5.98 7.04
C ARG A 6 -7.02 6.22 5.64
N THR A 7 -5.78 5.81 5.44
CA THR A 7 -5.04 5.97 4.19
C THR A 7 -4.73 4.61 3.60
N LEU A 8 -5.23 4.34 2.40
CA LEU A 8 -4.80 3.22 1.58
C LEU A 8 -3.64 3.69 0.71
N LEU A 9 -2.46 3.15 0.95
CA LEU A 9 -1.30 3.29 0.09
C LEU A 9 -1.24 2.10 -0.86
N MET A 10 -0.92 2.35 -2.12
CA MET A 10 -0.72 1.31 -3.12
C MET A 10 0.52 1.63 -3.96
N GLN A 11 1.22 0.59 -4.41
CA GLN A 11 2.39 0.69 -5.27
C GLN A 11 2.37 -0.45 -6.28
N THR A 12 2.46 -0.11 -7.57
CA THR A 12 2.69 -1.10 -8.62
C THR A 12 4.15 -1.53 -8.63
N LEU A 13 4.37 -2.82 -8.70
CA LEU A 13 5.65 -3.49 -8.88
C LEU A 13 5.59 -4.23 -10.23
N ASP A 14 6.33 -3.75 -11.22
CA ASP A 14 6.36 -4.36 -12.55
C ASP A 14 7.75 -4.93 -12.85
N CYS A 15 7.82 -6.26 -12.93
CA CYS A 15 9.04 -7.01 -13.24
C CYS A 15 8.71 -8.21 -14.13
N GLY A 16 7.97 -7.98 -15.21
CA GLY A 16 7.52 -9.00 -16.17
C GLY A 16 6.12 -9.52 -15.84
N ASP A 17 5.89 -9.87 -14.57
CA ASP A 17 4.55 -9.92 -13.99
C ASP A 17 4.27 -8.61 -13.25
N THR A 18 3.04 -8.09 -13.37
CA THR A 18 2.59 -6.93 -12.59
C THR A 18 2.01 -7.38 -11.26
N TYR A 19 2.44 -6.73 -10.17
CA TYR A 19 1.85 -6.86 -8.85
C TYR A 19 1.49 -5.48 -8.30
N VAL A 20 0.52 -5.44 -7.40
CA VAL A 20 0.20 -4.28 -6.58
C VAL A 20 0.39 -4.64 -5.12
N MET A 21 1.33 -3.94 -4.49
CA MET A 21 1.46 -3.93 -3.05
C MET A 21 0.56 -2.83 -2.48
N TYR A 22 -0.13 -3.11 -1.38
CA TYR A 22 -0.94 -2.11 -0.70
C TYR A 22 -0.75 -2.17 0.82
N ALA A 23 -1.00 -1.04 1.48
CA ALA A 23 -1.00 -0.91 2.93
C ALA A 23 -2.14 0.01 3.39
N LEU A 24 -2.86 -0.41 4.41
CA LEU A 24 -3.86 0.41 5.09
C LEU A 24 -3.25 0.98 6.37
N LEU A 25 -3.23 2.31 6.47
CA LEU A 25 -2.73 3.06 7.61
C LEU A 25 -3.86 3.80 8.31
N ARG A 26 -3.88 3.73 9.64
CA ARG A 26 -4.73 4.51 10.51
C ARG A 26 -3.94 5.68 11.09
N GLY A 27 -4.52 6.88 11.03
CA GLY A 27 -3.85 8.11 11.41
C GLY A 27 -3.34 8.16 12.85
N LEU A 28 -4.02 7.47 13.78
CA LEU A 28 -3.61 7.40 15.19
C LEU A 28 -3.01 6.05 15.59
N LYS A 29 -3.40 4.95 14.93
CA LYS A 29 -2.97 3.59 15.33
C LYS A 29 -1.83 3.02 14.50
N GLY A 30 -1.52 3.62 13.35
CA GLY A 30 -0.48 3.13 12.46
C GLY A 30 -0.96 2.05 11.51
N LEU A 31 -0.10 1.08 11.20
CA LEU A 31 -0.37 0.04 10.21
C LEU A 31 -1.51 -0.91 10.64
N GLU A 32 -2.52 -1.02 9.78
CA GLU A 32 -3.69 -1.90 10.00
C GLU A 32 -3.60 -3.16 9.13
N HIS A 33 -3.20 -3.03 7.86
CA HIS A 33 -3.16 -4.16 6.93
C HIS A 33 -2.11 -3.95 5.84
N VAL A 34 -1.53 -5.04 5.33
CA VAL A 34 -0.61 -5.05 4.17
C VAL A 34 -0.96 -6.24 3.30
N GLY A 35 -0.92 -6.07 1.98
CA GLY A 35 -1.08 -7.17 1.05
C GLY A 35 -0.39 -6.97 -0.28
N LEU A 36 -0.31 -8.07 -1.01
CA LEU A 36 0.23 -8.15 -2.37
C LEU A 36 -0.79 -8.85 -3.25
N VAL A 37 -1.11 -8.25 -4.39
CA VAL A 37 -2.06 -8.79 -5.36
C VAL A 37 -1.37 -8.87 -6.71
N LYS A 38 -1.46 -10.01 -7.38
CA LYS A 38 -0.99 -10.13 -8.77
C LYS A 38 -2.01 -9.44 -9.69
N GLY A 39 -1.54 -8.57 -10.57
CA GLY A 39 -2.36 -7.79 -11.50
C GLY A 39 -2.22 -6.28 -11.29
N THR A 40 -3.30 -5.57 -11.56
CA THR A 40 -3.37 -4.10 -11.58
C THR A 40 -3.99 -3.53 -10.30
N TYR A 41 -4.04 -2.19 -10.19
CA TYR A 41 -4.77 -1.54 -9.09
C TYR A 41 -6.25 -1.93 -9.05
N VAL A 42 -6.86 -2.22 -10.21
CA VAL A 42 -8.27 -2.63 -10.28
C VAL A 42 -8.46 -3.98 -9.58
N ASP A 43 -7.55 -4.92 -9.79
CA ASP A 43 -7.58 -6.24 -9.15
C ASP A 43 -7.39 -6.12 -7.63
N ALA A 44 -6.47 -5.27 -7.19
CA ALA A 44 -6.27 -4.98 -5.77
C ALA A 44 -7.52 -4.34 -5.14
N LEU A 45 -8.14 -3.36 -5.81
CA LEU A 45 -9.36 -2.73 -5.32
C LEU A 45 -10.54 -3.71 -5.28
N ASN A 46 -10.70 -4.57 -6.28
CA ASN A 46 -11.75 -5.59 -6.27
C ASN A 46 -11.56 -6.56 -5.09
N ARG A 47 -10.32 -6.98 -4.83
CA ARG A 47 -10.01 -7.82 -3.67
C ARG A 47 -10.31 -7.13 -2.33
N LEU A 48 -10.06 -5.82 -2.23
CA LEU A 48 -10.35 -5.02 -1.04
C LEU A 48 -11.84 -4.70 -0.85
N LYS A 49 -12.62 -4.65 -1.93
CA LYS A 49 -14.09 -4.53 -1.84
C LYS A 49 -14.72 -5.75 -1.18
N GLU A 50 -14.16 -6.94 -1.38
CA GLU A 50 -14.64 -8.18 -0.75
C GLU A 50 -14.46 -8.19 0.77
N THR A 51 -13.64 -7.30 1.34
CA THR A 51 -13.29 -7.29 2.77
C THR A 51 -13.86 -6.11 3.55
N SER A 52 -14.70 -5.26 2.92
CA SER A 52 -15.22 -4.00 3.47
C SER A 52 -14.15 -2.99 3.93
N ILE A 53 -12.87 -3.24 3.64
CA ILE A 53 -11.76 -2.35 4.03
C ILE A 53 -11.94 -0.96 3.42
N LEU A 54 -12.41 -0.90 2.16
CA LEU A 54 -12.54 0.35 1.42
C LEU A 54 -13.61 1.29 1.98
N ASP A 55 -14.62 0.76 2.67
CA ASP A 55 -15.74 1.55 3.20
C ASP A 55 -15.27 2.58 4.24
N GLU A 56 -14.11 2.32 4.86
CA GLU A 56 -13.56 3.12 5.93
C GLU A 56 -12.35 3.97 5.48
N VAL A 57 -11.89 3.82 4.23
CA VAL A 57 -10.75 4.57 3.66
C VAL A 57 -11.18 5.98 3.27
N ASN A 58 -10.42 6.98 3.69
CA ASN A 58 -10.69 8.38 3.34
C ASN A 58 -9.71 8.93 2.30
N ILE A 59 -8.52 8.33 2.22
CA ILE A 59 -7.45 8.79 1.35
C ILE A 59 -6.89 7.57 0.63
N VAL A 60 -6.82 7.63 -0.69
CA VAL A 60 -6.17 6.62 -1.53
C VAL A 60 -4.97 7.27 -2.20
N ILE A 61 -3.81 6.64 -2.06
CA ILE A 61 -2.55 7.09 -2.65
C ILE A 61 -2.03 5.94 -3.48
N THR A 62 -1.99 6.13 -4.79
CA THR A 62 -1.67 5.08 -5.76
C THR A 62 -0.20 5.02 -6.12
N ASP A 63 0.57 6.03 -5.74
CA ASP A 63 2.02 6.04 -5.90
C ASP A 63 2.64 6.49 -4.58
N PHE A 64 3.41 5.59 -3.97
CA PHE A 64 4.02 5.81 -2.67
C PHE A 64 5.07 6.94 -2.70
N TYR A 65 5.76 7.12 -3.83
CA TYR A 65 6.85 8.10 -3.95
C TYR A 65 6.34 9.52 -4.26
N ASP A 66 5.08 9.64 -4.66
CA ASP A 66 4.41 10.92 -4.95
C ASP A 66 3.75 11.56 -3.72
N LEU A 67 4.04 11.06 -2.52
CA LEU A 67 3.69 11.66 -1.23
C LEU A 67 4.41 13.01 -1.04
N LYS A 68 3.97 14.05 -1.76
CA LYS A 68 4.52 15.42 -1.66
C LYS A 68 4.20 16.10 -0.33
N GLU A 69 3.08 15.73 0.27
CA GLU A 69 2.76 16.07 1.66
C GLU A 69 2.25 14.80 2.34
N PRO A 70 3.00 14.21 3.28
CA PRO A 70 2.45 13.11 4.06
C PRO A 70 1.19 13.61 4.74
N VAL A 71 0.12 12.82 4.66
CA VAL A 71 -1.05 12.96 5.53
C VAL A 71 -0.49 13.25 6.93
N ASP A 72 -0.79 14.44 7.48
CA ASP A 72 -0.22 14.91 8.75
C ASP A 72 -0.88 14.18 9.93
N ALA A 73 -0.69 12.87 9.94
CA ALA A 73 -1.22 11.93 10.88
C ALA A 73 -0.04 11.12 11.44
N PRO A 74 0.21 11.15 12.76
CA PRO A 74 1.38 10.53 13.37
C PRO A 74 1.57 9.06 13.00
N GLY A 75 0.48 8.27 13.03
CA GLY A 75 0.51 6.85 12.69
C GLY A 75 0.80 6.60 11.20
N VAL A 76 0.49 7.54 10.31
CA VAL A 76 0.90 7.41 8.91
C VAL A 76 2.40 7.67 8.80
N LYS A 77 2.89 8.79 9.35
CA LYS A 77 4.30 9.21 9.26
C LYS A 77 5.27 8.18 9.86
N GLU A 78 4.92 7.58 10.99
CA GLU A 78 5.74 6.58 11.68
C GLU A 78 6.04 5.35 10.80
N TYR A 79 5.06 4.92 10.00
CA TYR A 79 5.16 3.68 9.23
C TYR A 79 5.65 3.87 7.79
N LEU A 80 5.74 5.10 7.28
CA LEU A 80 6.25 5.37 5.93
C LEU A 80 7.65 4.78 5.69
N PRO A 81 8.66 4.95 6.57
CA PRO A 81 9.99 4.37 6.35
C PRO A 81 9.97 2.84 6.28
N PHE A 82 9.17 2.20 7.13
CA PHE A 82 8.98 0.76 7.14
C PHE A 82 8.35 0.28 5.82
N LEU A 83 7.27 0.92 5.38
CA LEU A 83 6.58 0.56 4.14
C LEU A 83 7.47 0.76 2.91
N LYS A 84 8.26 1.83 2.87
CA LYS A 84 9.22 2.06 1.80
C LYS A 84 10.22 0.90 1.70
N LYS A 85 10.82 0.53 2.82
CA LYS A 85 11.77 -0.59 2.87
C LYS A 85 11.10 -1.90 2.45
N LEU A 86 9.87 -2.14 2.90
CA LEU A 86 9.12 -3.36 2.55
C LEU A 86 8.80 -3.42 1.06
N ILE A 87 8.43 -2.30 0.43
CA ILE A 87 8.24 -2.18 -1.02
C ILE A 87 9.54 -2.50 -1.76
N ASP A 88 10.66 -1.91 -1.34
CA ASP A 88 11.97 -2.12 -1.97
C ASP A 88 12.42 -3.59 -1.88
N GLU A 89 12.25 -4.23 -0.70
CA GLU A 89 12.58 -5.64 -0.49
C GLU A 89 11.66 -6.58 -1.28
N THR A 90 10.34 -6.29 -1.29
CA THR A 90 9.35 -7.09 -2.03
C THR A 90 9.60 -7.01 -3.54
N SER A 91 9.86 -5.80 -4.05
CA SER A 91 10.24 -5.57 -5.44
C SER A 91 11.45 -6.42 -5.79
N SER A 92 12.53 -6.31 -5.01
CA SER A 92 13.77 -7.07 -5.24
C SER A 92 13.51 -8.58 -5.32
N LEU A 93 12.70 -9.14 -4.41
CA LEU A 93 12.38 -10.57 -4.40
C LEU A 93 11.56 -11.03 -5.60
N ILE A 94 10.58 -10.22 -6.03
CA ILE A 94 9.75 -10.52 -7.20
C ILE A 94 10.58 -10.46 -8.48
N CYS A 95 11.43 -9.43 -8.60
CA CYS A 95 12.23 -9.19 -9.79
C CYS A 95 13.43 -10.17 -9.91
N LEU A 96 14.02 -10.61 -8.80
CA LEU A 96 15.12 -11.59 -8.82
C LEU A 96 14.68 -12.97 -9.35
N LYS A 97 13.45 -13.41 -9.05
CA LYS A 97 12.92 -14.69 -9.54
C LYS A 97 12.85 -14.76 -11.08
N HIS A 98 12.74 -13.62 -11.76
CA HIS A 98 12.68 -13.53 -13.21
C HIS A 98 14.05 -13.53 -13.90
N VAL A 99 15.14 -13.25 -13.18
CA VAL A 99 16.51 -13.29 -13.75
C VAL A 99 17.09 -14.71 -13.79
N THR A 100 16.54 -15.62 -12.97
CA THR A 100 17.02 -17.01 -12.86
C THR A 100 16.14 -18.03 -13.57
N SER A 101 15.14 -17.59 -14.34
CA SER A 101 14.19 -18.46 -15.07
C SER A 101 14.48 -18.47 -16.57
#